data_AF-A0A2D8CKV1-F1
#
_entry.id   AF-A0A2D8CKV1-F1
#
_cell.length_a   1.000
_cell.length_b   1.000
_cell.length_c   1.000
_cell.angle_alpha   90.00
_cell.angle_beta   90.00
_cell.angle_gamma   90.00
#
_symmetry.space_group_name_H-M   'P 1'
#
loop_
_entity.id
_entity.type
_entity.pdbx_description
1 polymer ?
#
loop_
_entity_poly.entity_id
_entity_poly.type
_entity_poly.pdbx_seq_one_letter_code
_entity_poly.pdbx_strand_id
1 'polypeptide(L)'
;MVQKLKIASLLLLGLLPLLSCSTSKELPSRTEFKFTYQDIPFEIISISAPTGEGYNYLVQLVQNESVFRSMDTNQDGYIDLVQYGEFSLEEANEIYIYGIQEAMNQQKFKARNSQRIFTFEDDTAKYTLQTFGNYKDLLYNEFTILHFETGLEEVFQDRDADGDLDTVINSERIISEVQETYHRIVEIGKEEKRIEIMYEKTVVLIKKQERPS
;
A
#
# COMPACT_ATOMS: atom_id res chain seq x y z
N MET A 1 -34.34 18.07 -55.73
CA MET A 1 -34.57 17.16 -54.58
C MET A 1 -33.35 16.26 -54.27
N VAL A 2 -32.67 15.72 -55.29
CA VAL A 2 -31.50 14.83 -55.12
C VAL A 2 -30.25 15.50 -54.51
N GLN A 3 -30.02 16.80 -54.75
CA GLN A 3 -28.86 17.53 -54.22
C GLN A 3 -28.92 17.79 -52.70
N LYS A 4 -30.12 18.04 -52.15
CA LYS A 4 -30.31 18.24 -50.70
C LYS A 4 -30.07 16.95 -49.91
N LEU A 5 -30.29 15.78 -50.53
CA LEU A 5 -30.04 14.47 -49.93
C LEU A 5 -28.53 14.17 -49.78
N LYS A 6 -27.71 14.59 -50.77
CA LYS A 6 -26.25 14.38 -50.73
C LYS A 6 -25.55 15.22 -49.65
N ILE A 7 -26.02 16.43 -49.40
CA ILE A 7 -25.46 17.32 -48.36
C ILE A 7 -25.82 16.80 -46.96
N ALA A 8 -27.04 16.28 -46.78
CA ALA A 8 -27.46 15.67 -45.52
C ALA A 8 -26.65 14.41 -45.18
N SER A 9 -26.33 13.56 -46.16
CA SER A 9 -25.48 12.38 -45.94
C SER A 9 -24.02 12.72 -45.61
N LEU A 10 -23.48 13.83 -46.15
CA LEU A 10 -22.10 14.25 -45.86
C LEU A 10 -21.96 14.85 -44.45
N LEU A 11 -22.98 15.57 -43.99
CA LEU A 11 -23.06 16.08 -42.61
C LEU A 11 -23.22 14.96 -41.58
N LEU A 12 -23.96 13.90 -41.90
CA LEU A 12 -24.16 12.76 -41.00
C LEU A 12 -22.88 11.91 -40.83
N LEU A 13 -22.05 11.82 -41.87
CA LEU A 13 -20.78 11.07 -41.80
C LEU A 13 -19.69 11.79 -40.99
N GLY A 14 -19.73 13.14 -40.94
CA GLY A 14 -18.80 13.97 -40.16
C GLY A 14 -19.05 13.98 -38.65
N LEU A 15 -20.21 13.49 -38.19
CA LEU A 15 -20.59 13.45 -36.76
C LEU A 15 -20.21 12.14 -36.06
N LEU A 16 -19.84 11.09 -36.81
CA LEU A 16 -19.42 9.80 -36.25
C LEU A 16 -18.09 9.80 -35.46
N PRO A 17 -17.06 10.61 -35.75
CA PRO A 17 -15.82 10.58 -34.96
C PRO A 17 -15.95 11.23 -33.57
N LEU A 18 -17.01 12.01 -33.30
CA LEU A 18 -17.23 12.65 -31.99
C LEU A 18 -17.90 11.71 -30.96
N LEU A 19 -18.37 10.54 -31.38
CA LEU A 19 -18.95 9.53 -30.48
C LEU A 19 -17.93 8.48 -30.01
N SER A 20 -16.66 8.61 -30.41
CA SER A 20 -15.60 7.71 -29.96
C SER A 20 -15.11 8.09 -28.56
N CYS A 21 -16.00 8.01 -27.57
CA CYS A 21 -15.64 8.06 -26.16
C CYS A 21 -14.93 6.74 -25.83
N SER A 22 -13.61 6.73 -25.99
CA SER A 22 -12.75 5.62 -25.60
C SER A 22 -12.82 5.47 -24.08
N THR A 23 -13.69 4.57 -23.60
CA THR A 23 -13.66 4.13 -22.21
C THR A 23 -12.46 3.18 -22.04
N SER A 24 -11.26 3.74 -21.90
CA SER A 24 -10.09 2.96 -21.52
C SER A 24 -10.23 2.60 -20.04
N LYS A 25 -10.80 1.43 -19.74
CA LYS A 25 -10.69 0.86 -18.41
C LYS A 25 -9.23 0.53 -18.18
N GLU A 26 -8.60 1.14 -17.18
CA GLU A 26 -7.27 0.74 -16.76
C GLU A 26 -7.32 -0.73 -16.32
N LEU A 27 -6.46 -1.56 -16.89
CA LEU A 27 -6.36 -2.97 -16.55
C LEU A 27 -5.35 -3.14 -15.41
N PRO A 28 -5.51 -4.16 -14.54
CA PRO A 28 -4.48 -4.51 -13.57
C PRO A 28 -3.13 -4.74 -14.26
N SER A 29 -2.07 -4.13 -13.73
CA SER A 29 -0.70 -4.34 -14.18
C SER A 29 -0.07 -5.52 -13.46
N ARG A 30 0.72 -6.31 -14.19
CA ARG A 30 1.48 -7.44 -13.65
C ARG A 30 2.97 -7.18 -13.87
N THR A 31 3.77 -7.32 -12.81
CA THR A 31 5.24 -7.27 -12.88
C THR A 31 5.83 -8.51 -12.26
N GLU A 32 6.98 -8.94 -12.79
CA GLU A 32 7.68 -10.14 -12.35
C GLU A 32 9.13 -9.77 -11.98
N PHE A 33 9.64 -10.34 -10.90
CA PHE A 33 11.04 -10.24 -10.51
C PHE A 33 11.58 -11.62 -10.18
N LYS A 34 12.61 -12.06 -10.92
CA LYS A 34 13.22 -13.38 -10.79
C LYS A 34 14.53 -13.28 -10.02
N PHE A 35 14.75 -14.22 -9.11
CA PHE A 35 15.94 -14.28 -8.28
C PHE A 35 16.24 -15.72 -7.86
N THR A 36 17.40 -15.94 -7.25
CA THR A 36 17.83 -17.24 -6.76
C THR A 36 18.12 -17.13 -5.28
N TYR A 37 17.56 -18.04 -4.47
CA TYR A 37 17.85 -18.16 -3.05
C TYR A 37 18.36 -19.58 -2.78
N GLN A 38 19.57 -19.72 -2.21
CA GLN A 38 20.20 -21.02 -1.95
C GLN A 38 20.20 -21.95 -3.19
N ASP A 39 20.57 -21.42 -4.36
CA ASP A 39 20.57 -22.12 -5.65
C ASP A 39 19.19 -22.58 -6.17
N ILE A 40 18.11 -22.19 -5.50
CA ILE A 40 16.73 -22.46 -5.92
C ILE A 40 16.13 -21.21 -6.62
N PRO A 41 15.56 -21.34 -7.84
CA PRO A 41 14.96 -20.20 -8.54
C PRO A 41 13.57 -19.86 -8.00
N PHE A 42 13.35 -18.57 -7.76
CA PHE A 42 12.08 -18.00 -7.31
C PHE A 42 11.67 -16.80 -8.16
N GLU A 43 10.38 -16.46 -8.07
CA GLU A 43 9.79 -15.30 -8.72
C GLU A 43 8.85 -14.57 -7.76
N ILE A 44 9.02 -13.25 -7.64
CA ILE A 44 8.01 -12.36 -7.05
C ILE A 44 7.14 -11.82 -8.19
N ILE A 45 5.85 -12.13 -8.14
CA ILE A 45 4.84 -11.65 -9.10
C ILE A 45 3.97 -10.63 -8.38
N SER A 46 4.07 -9.36 -8.77
CA SER A 46 3.20 -8.31 -8.28
C SER A 46 2.01 -8.12 -9.21
N ILE A 47 0.80 -8.19 -8.66
CA ILE A 47 -0.43 -7.81 -9.35
C ILE A 47 -0.93 -6.53 -8.71
N SER A 48 -1.14 -5.52 -9.54
CA SER A 48 -1.48 -4.17 -9.12
C SER A 48 -2.73 -3.72 -9.85
N ALA A 49 -3.83 -3.52 -9.12
CA ALA A 49 -5.01 -2.88 -9.64
C ALA A 49 -4.76 -1.37 -9.86
N PRO A 50 -5.48 -0.75 -10.81
CA PRO A 50 -5.43 0.71 -11.02
C PRO A 50 -5.78 1.52 -9.78
N THR A 51 -6.59 0.94 -8.89
CA THR A 51 -7.02 1.53 -7.61
C THR A 51 -5.89 1.68 -6.59
N GLY A 52 -4.69 1.17 -6.87
CA GLY A 52 -3.59 1.11 -5.91
C GLY A 52 -3.59 -0.15 -5.05
N GLU A 53 -4.66 -0.94 -5.10
CA GLU A 53 -4.71 -2.27 -4.46
C GLU A 53 -3.82 -3.25 -5.22
N GLY A 54 -3.33 -4.28 -4.54
CA GLY A 54 -2.51 -5.30 -5.17
C GLY A 54 -2.15 -6.40 -4.20
N TYR A 55 -1.47 -7.39 -4.73
CA TYR A 55 -0.91 -8.49 -3.97
C TYR A 55 0.36 -8.96 -4.66
N ASN A 56 1.25 -9.55 -3.89
CA ASN A 56 2.44 -10.18 -4.42
C ASN A 56 2.34 -11.69 -4.19
N TYR A 57 2.80 -12.45 -5.17
CA TYR A 57 3.07 -13.86 -4.99
C TYR A 57 4.56 -14.08 -4.90
N LEU A 58 4.99 -14.94 -3.99
CA LEU A 58 6.27 -15.63 -4.11
C LEU A 58 6.00 -17.01 -4.71
N VAL A 59 6.72 -17.34 -5.78
CA VAL A 59 6.50 -18.57 -6.55
C VAL A 59 7.83 -19.27 -6.79
N GLN A 60 7.84 -20.58 -6.65
CA GLN A 60 8.94 -21.43 -7.12
C GLN A 60 8.51 -22.14 -8.40
N LEU A 61 9.31 -22.03 -9.46
CA LEU A 61 9.06 -22.70 -10.73
C LEU A 61 10.09 -23.80 -10.96
N VAL A 62 9.62 -25.04 -11.11
CA VAL A 62 10.43 -26.18 -11.52
C VAL A 62 9.89 -26.67 -12.86
N GLN A 63 10.72 -26.62 -13.91
CA GLN A 63 10.32 -27.00 -15.28
C GLN A 63 9.05 -26.27 -15.78
N ASN A 64 8.91 -24.98 -15.46
CA ASN A 64 7.73 -24.15 -15.72
C ASN A 64 6.45 -24.55 -14.96
N GLU A 65 6.51 -25.51 -14.04
CA GLU A 65 5.42 -25.82 -13.13
C GLU A 65 5.62 -25.13 -11.79
N SER A 66 4.54 -24.55 -11.28
CA SER A 66 4.53 -23.88 -9.98
C SER A 66 4.43 -24.93 -8.89
N VAL A 67 5.54 -25.21 -8.20
CA VAL A 67 5.62 -26.24 -7.14
C VAL A 67 5.42 -25.65 -5.74
N PHE A 68 5.62 -24.35 -5.59
CA PHE A 68 5.35 -23.60 -4.38
C PHE A 68 4.75 -22.24 -4.72
N ARG A 69 3.78 -21.80 -3.91
CA ARG A 69 3.20 -20.47 -3.99
C ARG A 69 2.78 -19.97 -2.63
N SER A 70 3.13 -18.74 -2.33
CA SER A 70 2.63 -17.98 -1.19
C SER A 70 2.23 -16.56 -1.62
N MET A 71 1.52 -15.85 -0.75
CA MET A 71 0.88 -14.58 -1.08
C MET A 71 1.05 -13.56 0.05
N ASP A 72 1.47 -12.36 -0.34
CA ASP A 72 1.39 -11.11 0.39
C ASP A 72 0.16 -10.38 -0.15
N THR A 73 -0.90 -10.30 0.64
CA THR A 73 -2.23 -9.86 0.21
C THR A 73 -2.38 -8.35 0.19
N ASN A 74 -1.48 -7.63 0.84
CA ASN A 74 -1.59 -6.20 1.09
C ASN A 74 -0.33 -5.41 0.64
N GLN A 75 0.65 -6.13 0.08
CA GLN A 75 1.94 -5.64 -0.39
C GLN A 75 2.77 -4.97 0.71
N ASP A 76 2.65 -5.47 1.95
CA ASP A 76 3.35 -4.93 3.11
C ASP A 76 4.81 -5.37 3.22
N GLY A 77 5.25 -6.29 2.37
CA GLY A 77 6.60 -6.87 2.40
C GLY A 77 6.69 -8.19 3.16
N TYR A 78 5.56 -8.72 3.64
CA TYR A 78 5.45 -10.01 4.31
C TYR A 78 4.42 -10.92 3.62
N ILE A 79 4.73 -12.20 3.60
CA ILE A 79 3.79 -13.24 3.17
C ILE A 79 2.76 -13.45 4.28
N ASP A 80 1.49 -13.32 3.94
CA ASP A 80 0.35 -13.61 4.84
C ASP A 80 0.01 -15.10 4.87
N LEU A 81 0.14 -15.78 3.72
CA LEU A 81 -0.31 -17.16 3.58
C LEU A 81 0.51 -17.94 2.55
N VAL A 82 0.78 -19.22 2.87
CA VAL A 82 1.28 -20.21 1.92
C VAL A 82 0.08 -20.94 1.30
N GLN A 83 -0.04 -20.90 -0.03
CA GLN A 83 -1.15 -21.55 -0.74
C GLN A 83 -0.89 -23.04 -0.95
N TYR A 84 0.34 -23.40 -1.31
CA TYR A 84 0.82 -24.77 -1.46
C TYR A 84 2.35 -24.84 -1.58
N GLY A 85 2.89 -26.03 -1.39
CA GLY A 85 4.32 -26.36 -1.49
C GLY A 85 4.90 -26.74 -0.12
N GLU A 86 6.22 -26.95 -0.09
CA GLU A 86 6.90 -27.54 1.09
C GLU A 86 7.40 -26.50 2.10
N PHE A 87 7.55 -25.24 1.71
CA PHE A 87 8.03 -24.19 2.62
C PHE A 87 6.94 -23.75 3.60
N SER A 88 7.34 -23.60 4.85
CA SER A 88 6.53 -22.96 5.90
C SER A 88 6.34 -21.46 5.65
N LEU A 89 5.44 -20.84 6.40
CA LEU A 89 5.22 -19.39 6.33
C LEU A 89 6.48 -18.59 6.74
N GLU A 90 7.24 -19.10 7.69
CA GLU A 90 8.50 -18.48 8.15
C GLU A 90 9.55 -18.52 7.03
N GLU A 91 9.82 -19.70 6.48
CA GLU A 91 10.75 -19.87 5.33
C GLU A 91 10.30 -19.05 4.11
N ALA A 92 8.99 -19.01 3.83
CA ALA A 92 8.44 -18.19 2.75
C ALA A 92 8.75 -16.70 2.95
N ASN A 93 8.65 -16.20 4.18
CA ASN A 93 8.99 -14.82 4.51
C ASN A 93 10.49 -14.56 4.36
N GLU A 94 11.36 -15.48 4.80
CA GLU A 94 12.81 -15.34 4.61
C GLU A 94 13.18 -15.23 3.13
N ILE A 95 12.66 -16.13 2.29
CA ILE A 95 12.88 -16.13 0.84
C ILE A 95 12.33 -14.85 0.21
N TYR A 96 11.13 -14.44 0.61
CA TYR A 96 10.47 -13.26 0.08
C TYR A 96 11.26 -11.99 0.39
N ILE A 97 11.64 -11.77 1.65
CA ILE A 97 12.44 -10.64 2.10
C ILE A 97 13.77 -10.57 1.35
N TYR A 98 14.45 -11.71 1.19
CA TYR A 98 15.68 -11.78 0.38
C TYR A 98 15.41 -11.33 -1.07
N GLY A 99 14.34 -11.83 -1.69
CA GLY A 99 13.96 -11.46 -3.05
C GLY A 99 13.67 -9.97 -3.20
N ILE A 100 13.00 -9.34 -2.23
CA ILE A 100 12.75 -7.91 -2.28
C ILE A 100 14.04 -7.11 -2.08
N GLN A 101 14.92 -7.52 -1.16
CA GLN A 101 16.24 -6.89 -0.98
C GLN A 101 17.07 -6.95 -2.28
N GLU A 102 17.06 -8.09 -2.97
CA GLU A 102 17.74 -8.23 -4.26
C GLU A 102 17.13 -7.32 -5.34
N ALA A 103 15.79 -7.18 -5.36
CA ALA A 103 15.12 -6.22 -6.25
C ALA A 103 15.51 -4.77 -5.94
N MET A 104 15.67 -4.41 -4.66
CA MET A 104 16.12 -3.08 -4.23
C MET A 104 17.56 -2.81 -4.65
N ASN A 105 18.46 -3.78 -4.45
CA ASN A 105 19.86 -3.70 -4.86
C ASN A 105 20.00 -3.48 -6.37
N GLN A 106 19.11 -4.10 -7.16
CA GLN A 106 19.06 -3.94 -8.61
C GLN A 106 18.29 -2.70 -9.09
N GLN A 107 17.81 -1.83 -8.18
CA GLN A 107 16.96 -0.67 -8.48
C GLN A 107 15.68 -1.03 -9.27
N LYS A 108 15.19 -2.26 -9.12
CA LYS A 108 13.96 -2.78 -9.74
C LYS A 108 12.77 -2.78 -8.79
N PHE A 109 12.99 -2.48 -7.52
CA PHE A 109 11.94 -2.32 -6.54
C PHE A 109 11.32 -0.93 -6.63
N LYS A 110 9.99 -0.86 -6.73
CA LYS A 110 9.23 0.37 -6.57
C LYS A 110 8.35 0.22 -5.34
N ALA A 111 8.68 0.94 -4.27
CA ALA A 111 7.83 1.01 -3.10
C ALA A 111 6.44 1.53 -3.53
N ARG A 112 5.40 0.76 -3.21
CA ARG A 112 4.05 1.28 -3.26
C ARG A 112 3.80 2.03 -1.96
N ASN A 113 3.33 3.27 -2.07
CA ASN A 113 2.75 3.97 -0.94
C ASN A 113 1.37 3.34 -0.69
N SER A 114 1.32 2.14 -0.11
CA SER A 114 0.08 1.66 0.49
C SER A 114 -0.22 2.65 1.61
N GLN A 115 -1.35 3.36 1.50
CA GLN A 115 -1.72 4.38 2.46
C GLN A 115 -2.18 3.69 3.75
N ARG A 116 -1.22 3.26 4.58
CA ARG A 116 -1.42 2.86 5.97
C ARG A 116 -1.71 4.12 6.79
N ILE A 117 -2.89 4.68 6.58
CA ILE A 117 -3.31 5.94 7.18
C ILE A 117 -4.55 5.68 8.04
N PHE A 118 -4.43 6.05 9.31
CA PHE A 118 -5.51 6.15 10.26
C PHE A 118 -5.78 7.62 10.51
N THR A 119 -7.06 7.99 10.51
CA THR A 119 -7.48 9.37 10.72
C THR A 119 -8.60 9.36 11.73
N PHE A 120 -8.47 10.21 12.74
CA PHE A 120 -9.49 10.50 13.73
C PHE A 120 -9.70 12.01 13.79
N GLU A 121 -10.95 12.45 13.91
CA GLU A 121 -11.30 13.87 13.97
C GLU A 121 -12.18 14.09 15.20
N ASP A 122 -11.84 15.09 16.01
CA ASP A 122 -12.72 15.63 17.06
C ASP A 122 -13.08 17.08 16.75
N ASP A 123 -13.76 17.76 17.68
CA ASP A 123 -14.21 19.15 17.44
C ASP A 123 -13.07 20.16 17.28
N THR A 124 -11.85 19.81 17.68
CA THR A 124 -10.73 20.76 17.76
C THR A 124 -9.66 20.50 16.73
N ALA A 125 -9.45 19.24 16.36
CA ALA A 125 -8.36 18.85 15.49
C ALA A 125 -8.63 17.57 14.71
N LYS A 126 -7.84 17.41 13.64
CA LYS A 126 -7.67 16.17 12.89
C LYS A 126 -6.34 15.53 13.25
N TYR A 127 -6.40 14.26 13.62
CA TYR A 127 -5.26 13.42 13.94
C TYR A 127 -5.04 12.43 12.82
N THR A 128 -3.84 12.38 12.28
CA THR A 128 -3.45 11.43 11.24
C THR A 128 -2.26 10.65 11.72
N LEU A 129 -2.39 9.32 11.77
CA LEU A 129 -1.30 8.41 12.04
C LEU A 129 -1.02 7.62 10.77
N GLN A 130 0.22 7.71 10.29
CA GLN A 130 0.66 7.03 9.09
C GLN A 130 1.86 6.12 9.37
N THR A 131 1.74 4.85 9.05
CA THR A 131 2.88 3.92 9.12
C THR A 131 3.61 3.90 7.78
N PHE A 132 4.92 4.12 7.82
CA PHE A 132 5.82 4.03 6.69
C PHE A 132 6.74 2.81 6.83
N GLY A 133 7.25 2.34 5.69
CA GLY A 133 8.14 1.19 5.63
C GLY A 133 7.41 -0.12 5.28
N ASN A 134 8.16 -1.02 4.66
CA ASN A 134 7.67 -2.33 4.19
C ASN A 134 8.35 -3.50 4.93
N TYR A 135 9.15 -3.22 5.95
CA TYR A 135 9.91 -4.24 6.68
C TYR A 135 9.92 -3.90 8.15
N LYS A 136 9.82 -4.91 9.02
CA LYS A 136 9.79 -4.82 10.48
C LYS A 136 10.83 -3.85 11.05
N ASP A 137 12.05 -3.90 10.55
CA ASP A 137 13.18 -3.11 11.07
C ASP A 137 13.23 -1.69 10.48
N LEU A 138 12.34 -1.38 9.54
CA LEU A 138 12.27 -0.10 8.83
C LEU A 138 10.87 0.54 8.97
N LEU A 139 10.04 0.03 9.88
CA LEU A 139 8.75 0.65 10.18
C LEU A 139 8.96 1.85 11.09
N TYR A 140 8.35 2.96 10.70
CA TYR A 140 8.20 4.14 11.54
C TYR A 140 6.79 4.70 11.37
N ASN A 141 6.35 5.44 12.37
CA ASN A 141 5.07 6.11 12.36
C ASN A 141 5.26 7.62 12.31
N GLU A 142 4.47 8.29 11.47
CA GLU A 142 4.33 9.74 11.48
C GLU A 142 2.97 10.10 12.07
N PHE A 143 3.00 10.98 13.06
CA PHE A 143 1.82 11.48 13.74
C PHE A 143 1.63 12.96 13.45
N THR A 144 0.54 13.29 12.77
CA THR A 144 0.19 14.65 12.36
C THR A 144 -1.06 15.13 13.09
N ILE A 145 -1.01 16.36 13.59
CA ILE A 145 -2.14 17.05 14.23
C ILE A 145 -2.42 18.32 13.43
N LEU A 146 -3.62 18.44 12.87
CA LEU A 146 -4.10 19.64 12.20
C LEU A 146 -5.18 20.31 13.06
N HIS A 147 -4.86 21.47 13.63
CA HIS A 147 -5.77 22.26 14.46
C HIS A 147 -6.75 23.03 13.59
N PHE A 148 -8.05 22.85 13.80
CA PHE A 148 -9.07 23.47 12.94
C PHE A 148 -9.19 24.99 13.14
N GLU A 149 -8.98 25.47 14.36
CA GLU A 149 -9.10 26.89 14.68
C GLU A 149 -7.99 27.73 14.02
N THR A 150 -6.76 27.24 14.09
CA THR A 150 -5.56 27.98 13.67
C THR A 150 -5.06 27.56 12.29
N GLY A 151 -5.46 26.39 11.80
CA GLY A 151 -4.88 25.75 10.63
C GLY A 151 -3.43 25.28 10.84
N LEU A 152 -2.93 25.33 12.08
CA LEU A 152 -1.58 24.88 12.41
C LEU A 152 -1.49 23.36 12.24
N GLU A 153 -0.46 22.92 11.53
CA GLU A 153 -0.10 21.51 11.39
C GLU A 153 1.15 21.21 12.20
N GLU A 154 1.08 20.19 13.03
CA GLU A 154 2.20 19.70 13.82
C GLU A 154 2.50 18.24 13.45
N VAL A 155 3.79 17.90 13.32
CA VAL A 155 4.26 16.59 12.86
C VAL A 155 5.32 16.04 13.80
N PHE A 156 5.11 14.80 14.24
CA PHE A 156 5.98 14.04 15.12
C PHE A 156 6.25 12.65 14.52
N GLN A 157 7.32 11.99 14.94
CA GLN A 157 7.66 10.63 14.51
C GLN A 157 8.00 9.73 15.68
N ASP A 158 7.49 8.51 15.60
CA ASP A 158 7.87 7.32 16.37
C ASP A 158 8.72 6.48 15.40
N ARG A 159 10.05 6.57 15.55
CA ARG A 159 11.01 6.08 14.54
C ARG A 159 11.11 4.57 14.52
N ASP A 160 10.86 3.96 15.67
CA ASP A 160 10.89 2.53 15.84
C ASP A 160 9.48 1.93 15.83
N ALA A 161 8.45 2.69 15.52
CA ALA A 161 7.05 2.28 15.59
C ALA A 161 6.72 1.54 16.91
N ASP A 162 7.35 1.86 18.04
CA ASP A 162 7.20 1.13 19.29
C ASP A 162 6.06 1.67 20.18
N GLY A 163 5.42 2.74 19.73
CA GLY A 163 4.37 3.44 20.46
C GLY A 163 4.84 4.68 21.22
N ASP A 164 6.14 5.03 21.16
CA ASP A 164 6.66 6.26 21.75
C ASP A 164 7.20 7.21 20.67
N LEU A 165 6.90 8.51 20.80
CA LEU A 165 7.39 9.52 19.87
C LEU A 165 8.85 9.85 20.21
N ASP A 166 9.71 9.85 19.19
CA ASP A 166 11.14 10.13 19.33
C ASP A 166 11.56 11.48 18.77
N THR A 167 10.77 12.02 17.82
CA THR A 167 11.21 13.15 16.99
C THR A 167 10.11 14.16 16.74
N VAL A 168 10.49 15.43 16.83
CA VAL A 168 9.67 16.55 16.36
C VAL A 168 10.12 16.91 14.94
N ILE A 169 9.21 16.84 13.97
CA ILE A 169 9.47 17.23 12.58
C ILE A 169 9.05 18.68 12.34
N ASN A 170 7.86 19.05 12.81
CA ASN A 170 7.32 20.40 12.68
C ASN A 170 6.37 20.68 13.84
N SER A 171 6.82 21.39 14.89
CA SER A 171 5.96 21.75 16.03
C SER A 171 6.72 22.71 16.95
N GLU A 172 5.99 23.59 17.66
CA GLU A 172 6.53 24.35 18.79
C GLU A 172 6.41 23.57 20.12
N ARG A 173 5.47 22.62 20.20
CA ARG A 173 5.28 21.72 21.35
C ARG A 173 6.35 20.63 21.39
N ILE A 174 6.71 20.22 22.61
CA ILE A 174 7.66 19.13 22.85
C ILE A 174 6.94 17.78 22.94
N ILE A 175 7.67 16.68 22.70
CA ILE A 175 7.14 15.30 22.67
C ILE A 175 6.31 14.97 23.91
N SER A 176 6.79 15.32 25.11
CA SER A 176 6.09 14.98 26.36
C SER A 176 4.70 15.61 26.49
N GLU A 177 4.42 16.70 25.78
CA GLU A 177 3.11 17.35 25.76
C GLU A 177 2.13 16.66 24.80
N VAL A 178 2.64 15.86 23.86
CA VAL A 178 1.87 15.26 22.76
C VAL A 178 1.77 13.74 22.89
N GLN A 179 2.69 13.11 23.63
CA GLN A 179 2.76 11.65 23.82
C GLN A 179 1.44 11.03 24.28
N GLU A 180 0.76 11.63 25.26
CA GLU A 180 -0.53 11.13 25.75
C GLU A 180 -1.61 11.19 24.66
N THR A 181 -1.59 12.25 23.83
CA THR A 181 -2.51 12.36 22.70
C THR A 181 -2.21 11.29 21.65
N TYR A 182 -0.92 11.05 21.35
CA TYR A 182 -0.51 9.98 20.43
C TYR A 182 -0.99 8.61 20.91
N HIS A 183 -0.73 8.26 22.18
CA HIS A 183 -1.20 7.01 22.78
C HIS A 183 -2.72 6.89 22.71
N ARG A 184 -3.48 7.95 22.99
CA ARG A 184 -4.94 7.97 22.85
C ARG A 184 -5.38 7.63 21.42
N ILE A 185 -4.76 8.24 20.42
CA ILE A 185 -5.11 7.99 19.00
C ILE A 185 -4.75 6.55 18.59
N VAL A 186 -3.63 6.02 19.07
CA VAL A 186 -3.24 4.61 18.87
C VAL A 186 -4.30 3.67 19.45
N GLU A 187 -4.75 3.90 20.69
CA GLU A 187 -5.77 3.06 21.33
C GLU A 187 -7.12 3.13 20.60
N ILE A 188 -7.57 4.32 20.19
CA ILE A 188 -8.78 4.46 19.36
C ILE A 188 -8.65 3.64 18.07
N GLY A 189 -7.51 3.75 17.38
CA GLY A 189 -7.27 2.97 16.16
C GLY A 189 -7.24 1.46 16.40
N LYS A 190 -6.77 0.99 17.56
CA LYS A 190 -6.85 -0.43 17.95
C LYS A 190 -8.29 -0.88 18.20
N GLU A 191 -9.09 -0.08 18.90
CA GLU A 191 -10.51 -0.34 19.13
C GLU A 191 -11.30 -0.44 17.81
N GLU A 192 -10.97 0.41 16.84
CA GLU A 192 -11.54 0.39 15.49
C GLU A 192 -10.99 -0.72 14.59
N LYS A 193 -10.03 -1.52 15.07
CA LYS A 193 -9.32 -2.55 14.28
C LYS A 193 -8.65 -1.98 13.03
N ARG A 194 -8.12 -0.76 13.16
CA ARG A 194 -7.37 -0.02 12.14
C ARG A 194 -5.88 0.08 12.47
N ILE A 195 -5.49 -0.25 13.70
CA ILE A 195 -4.11 -0.33 14.17
C ILE A 195 -3.94 -1.65 14.92
N GLU A 196 -2.83 -2.35 14.71
CA GLU A 196 -2.47 -3.56 15.45
C GLU A 196 -1.00 -3.51 15.89
N ILE A 197 -0.66 -4.35 16.87
CA ILE A 197 0.73 -4.62 17.22
C ILE A 197 1.21 -5.81 16.39
N MET A 198 2.10 -5.57 15.44
CA MET A 198 2.73 -6.58 14.60
C MET A 198 4.22 -6.58 14.87
N TYR A 199 4.77 -7.72 15.31
CA TYR A 199 6.20 -7.85 15.61
C TYR A 199 6.74 -6.82 16.61
N GLU A 200 5.96 -6.51 17.65
CA GLU A 200 6.26 -5.47 18.66
C GLU A 200 6.23 -4.03 18.11
N LYS A 201 5.68 -3.84 16.90
CA LYS A 201 5.52 -2.52 16.26
C LYS A 201 4.05 -2.13 16.18
N THR A 202 3.72 -0.88 16.46
CA THR A 202 2.42 -0.24 16.21
C THR A 202 2.27 0.02 14.73
N VAL A 203 1.34 -0.69 14.07
CA VAL A 203 1.16 -0.64 12.63
C VAL A 203 -0.27 -0.25 12.28
N VAL A 204 -0.41 0.80 11.47
CA VAL A 204 -1.69 1.16 10.85
C VAL A 204 -1.99 0.16 9.74
N LEU A 205 -3.17 -0.47 9.81
CA LEU A 205 -3.64 -1.39 8.81
C LEU A 205 -4.17 -0.67 7.58
N ILE A 206 -3.94 -1.27 6.41
CA ILE A 206 -4.50 -0.80 5.15
C ILE A 206 -6.03 -0.88 5.23
N LYS A 207 -6.71 0.24 5.00
CA LYS A 207 -8.18 0.29 5.00
C LYS A 207 -8.70 -0.65 3.91
N LYS A 208 -9.38 -1.75 4.29
CA LYS A 208 -10.18 -2.52 3.34
C LYS A 208 -11.28 -1.58 2.82
N GLN A 209 -11.23 -1.22 1.53
CA GLN A 209 -12.37 -0.52 0.94
C GLN A 209 -13.56 -1.48 0.95
N GLU A 210 -14.64 -1.11 1.65
CA GLU A 210 -15.91 -1.80 1.50
C GLU A 210 -16.31 -1.70 0.03
N ARG A 211 -16.51 -2.85 -0.63
CA ARG A 211 -17.00 -2.85 -2.00
C ARG A 211 -18.35 -2.12 -1.99
N PRO A 212 -18.57 -1.13 -2.88
CA PRO A 212 -19.91 -0.58 -3.05
C PRO A 212 -20.84 -1.73 -3.43
N SER A 213 -21.90 -1.88 -2.64
CA SER A 213 -22.97 -2.86 -2.84
C SER A 213 -23.81 -2.58 -4.08
#